data_AF-A0A845YK60-F1
#
_entry.id   AF-A0A845YK60-F1
#
_cell.length_a   1.000
_cell.length_b   1.000
_cell.length_c   1.000
_cell.angle_alpha   90.00
_cell.angle_beta   90.00
_cell.angle_gamma   90.00
#
_symmetry.space_group_name_H-M   'P 1'
#
loop_
_entity.id
_entity.type
_entity.pdbx_description
1 polymer ?
#
loop_
_entity_poly.entity_id
_entity_poly.type
_entity_poly.pdbx_seq_one_letter_code
_entity_poly.pdbx_strand_id
1 'polypeptide(L)'
;GTPGIPLTSQQSKEFSLSTAKIGLGDGDSWLTYYFDAKETAIYSNFPYETMEFAINHIEHQIQPIDGITNYLASSWLSFVIPLDKASGLVSNIGPITIPIPLRSYPTPPSITGQTAQYSPTVRPGESLTIAKARQWSYDFSYRSSDAAQDTIDVQVDYNIPTNELPTELDNVSNTEELETIQNLPTRLAQFISVYPAIQKDFVKYLAQVNIQTKKTDSTFVNAKLAIQAFAMLVTNVAEAWSTWNQINPRNSQTITLLDMDTDEAVPNVQYAITELEDKETGNLHIQVAADAGNTELSLIPIINIAGYTRKVVNGQTLPTYQYLKDGNNLKFNHRLDVPDRQAVLENVDIISFQNAWSAASITRNLELVSNSDGNWLSTNQRFLYKTPVVRFYNQLNPLLASTDVIEIAKIKSENQRAQTLPLENHLANLFSELMNRSNLAEIFFKVESEYQYSLPNNGMNLTLPVLLTTVKSYKQDSSGSISLSEFTNALKTWFNNAKPMVRVEQFTNKGKYLFKLSIFSNFNTKVPMLKLMLSLAIENISDLG
;
A
#
# COMPACT_ATOMS: atom_id res chain seq x y z
N GLY A 1 35.81 -11.37 -31.17
CA GLY A 1 35.36 -10.05 -31.67
C GLY A 1 35.07 -9.13 -30.51
N THR A 2 34.72 -7.89 -30.82
CA THR A 2 34.33 -6.89 -29.81
C THR A 2 32.87 -6.52 -30.04
N PRO A 3 31.98 -6.82 -29.08
CA PRO A 3 30.65 -6.25 -29.03
C PRO A 3 30.75 -4.73 -28.92
N GLY A 4 29.99 -4.01 -29.73
CA GLY A 4 29.98 -2.56 -29.80
C GLY A 4 28.56 -2.03 -29.74
N ILE A 5 28.42 -0.87 -29.13
CA ILE A 5 27.19 -0.09 -29.17
C ILE A 5 27.59 1.26 -29.75
N PRO A 6 26.94 1.75 -30.82
CA PRO A 6 27.19 3.09 -31.33
C PRO A 6 26.75 4.11 -30.26
N LEU A 7 27.70 4.77 -29.59
CA LEU A 7 27.42 5.63 -28.44
C LEU A 7 27.65 7.11 -28.77
N THR A 8 26.87 7.97 -28.13
CA THR A 8 27.26 9.36 -27.91
C THR A 8 28.31 9.44 -26.78
N SER A 9 29.15 10.49 -26.76
CA SER A 9 30.29 10.60 -25.83
C SER A 9 29.95 10.56 -24.32
N GLN A 10 28.67 10.68 -23.96
CA GLN A 10 28.18 10.69 -22.58
C GLN A 10 27.83 9.27 -22.08
N GLN A 11 27.18 8.43 -22.91
CA GLN A 11 26.85 7.04 -22.57
C GLN A 11 28.09 6.14 -22.45
N SER A 12 29.20 6.47 -23.12
CA SER A 12 30.44 5.68 -23.07
C SER A 12 31.18 5.72 -21.71
N LYS A 13 30.71 6.51 -20.74
CA LYS A 13 31.31 6.58 -19.40
C LYS A 13 30.61 5.69 -18.37
N GLU A 14 29.39 5.23 -18.67
CA GLU A 14 28.48 4.56 -17.73
C GLU A 14 28.56 3.03 -17.78
N PHE A 15 29.12 2.43 -18.83
CA PHE A 15 29.27 0.98 -18.91
C PHE A 15 30.47 0.53 -19.76
N SER A 16 30.79 -0.76 -19.73
CA SER A 16 31.78 -1.41 -20.60
C SER A 16 31.34 -2.82 -20.99
N LEU A 17 31.82 -3.26 -22.16
CA LEU A 17 31.58 -4.59 -22.72
C LEU A 17 32.90 -5.36 -22.79
N SER A 18 32.89 -6.62 -22.38
CA SER A 18 34.04 -7.51 -22.62
C SER A 18 34.11 -7.92 -24.09
N THR A 19 35.28 -8.39 -24.50
CA THR A 19 35.39 -9.16 -25.75
C THR A 19 34.54 -10.43 -25.69
N ALA A 20 34.10 -10.91 -26.85
CA ALA A 20 33.33 -12.15 -26.98
C ALA A 20 33.89 -13.05 -28.07
N LYS A 21 33.58 -14.35 -27.95
CA LYS A 21 33.86 -15.36 -28.97
C LYS A 21 32.53 -15.96 -29.44
N ILE A 22 32.46 -16.32 -30.72
CA ILE A 22 31.36 -17.08 -31.30
C ILE A 22 31.96 -18.31 -31.99
N GLY A 23 31.34 -19.47 -31.80
CA GLY A 23 31.76 -20.71 -32.47
C GLY A 23 31.48 -20.63 -33.96
N LEU A 24 32.37 -21.19 -34.79
CA LEU A 24 32.23 -21.24 -36.25
C LEU A 24 31.78 -22.62 -36.75
N GLY A 25 31.14 -23.43 -35.89
CA GLY A 25 30.64 -24.76 -36.24
C GLY A 25 29.22 -24.73 -36.82
N ASP A 26 28.76 -25.88 -37.33
CA ASP A 26 27.38 -26.03 -37.82
C ASP A 26 26.38 -25.95 -36.64
N GLY A 27 25.34 -25.11 -36.81
CA GLY A 27 24.25 -24.93 -35.84
C GLY A 27 24.21 -23.55 -35.18
N ASP A 28 23.29 -23.38 -34.23
CA ASP A 28 23.11 -22.12 -33.51
C ASP A 28 24.25 -21.88 -32.50
N SER A 29 24.78 -20.66 -32.48
CA SER A 29 25.80 -20.22 -31.52
C SER A 29 25.33 -19.01 -30.72
N TRP A 30 25.66 -18.99 -29.44
CA TRP A 30 25.32 -17.89 -28.53
C TRP A 30 26.47 -16.90 -28.42
N LEU A 31 26.18 -15.60 -28.62
CA LEU A 31 27.14 -14.53 -28.36
C LEU A 31 27.10 -14.17 -26.87
N THR A 32 28.15 -14.55 -26.14
CA THR A 32 28.27 -14.30 -24.69
C THR A 32 29.36 -13.29 -24.40
N TYR A 33 29.03 -12.25 -23.63
CA TYR A 33 29.95 -11.23 -23.14
C TYR A 33 29.57 -10.78 -21.74
N TYR A 34 30.51 -10.16 -21.05
CA TYR A 34 30.24 -9.45 -19.81
C TYR A 34 29.85 -8.01 -20.10
N PHE A 35 28.84 -7.55 -19.37
CA PHE A 35 28.40 -6.16 -19.31
C PHE A 35 28.68 -5.65 -17.90
N ASP A 36 29.43 -4.55 -17.80
CA ASP A 36 29.72 -3.86 -16.54
C ASP A 36 29.12 -2.46 -16.63
N ALA A 37 28.24 -2.10 -15.69
CA ALA A 37 27.68 -0.76 -15.56
C ALA A 37 28.14 -0.09 -14.27
N LYS A 38 28.33 1.22 -14.37
CA LYS A 38 28.55 2.13 -13.26
C LYS A 38 27.22 2.73 -12.82
N GLU A 39 27.15 3.15 -11.56
CA GLU A 39 25.95 3.79 -10.97
C GLU A 39 24.67 2.98 -11.17
N THR A 40 24.75 1.66 -10.94
CA THR A 40 23.70 0.69 -11.21
C THR A 40 22.37 0.97 -10.50
N ALA A 41 22.34 1.82 -9.48
CA ALA A 41 21.09 2.19 -8.79
C ALA A 41 20.23 3.21 -9.57
N ILE A 42 20.79 3.90 -10.56
CA ILE A 42 20.09 4.94 -11.32
C ILE A 42 19.30 4.33 -12.50
N TYR A 43 19.78 3.22 -13.07
CA TYR A 43 19.22 2.62 -14.29
C TYR A 43 18.83 1.16 -14.05
N SER A 44 17.55 0.82 -14.23
CA SER A 44 17.05 -0.57 -14.16
C SER A 44 17.37 -1.39 -15.40
N ASN A 45 17.57 -0.72 -16.54
CA ASN A 45 18.02 -1.31 -17.78
C ASN A 45 18.72 -0.27 -18.66
N PHE A 46 19.46 -0.76 -19.65
CA PHE A 46 19.97 0.06 -20.75
C PHE A 46 19.35 -0.40 -22.07
N PRO A 47 18.46 0.41 -22.68
CA PRO A 47 17.92 0.14 -24.01
C PRO A 47 18.88 0.65 -25.09
N TYR A 48 19.08 -0.15 -26.13
CA TYR A 48 19.90 0.19 -27.29
C TYR A 48 19.12 -0.10 -28.57
N GLU A 49 19.13 0.87 -29.48
CA GLU A 49 18.49 0.72 -30.80
C GLU A 49 19.27 -0.22 -31.71
N THR A 50 20.58 -0.29 -31.53
CA THR A 50 21.46 -1.13 -32.36
C THR A 50 22.66 -1.59 -31.56
N MET A 51 22.89 -2.90 -31.57
CA MET A 51 24.11 -3.53 -31.08
C MET A 51 24.89 -4.12 -32.25
N GLU A 52 26.21 -3.98 -32.24
CA GLU A 52 27.10 -4.48 -33.29
C GLU A 52 28.11 -5.49 -32.72
N PHE A 53 28.62 -6.38 -33.59
CA PHE A 53 29.74 -7.27 -33.26
C PHE A 53 30.83 -7.22 -34.33
N ALA A 54 31.95 -6.58 -34.01
CA ALA A 54 33.09 -6.45 -34.90
C ALA A 54 33.99 -7.70 -34.82
N ILE A 55 34.18 -8.39 -35.95
CA ILE A 55 34.96 -9.62 -36.03
C ILE A 55 36.39 -9.28 -36.45
N ASN A 56 37.26 -9.16 -35.45
CA ASN A 56 38.65 -8.74 -35.65
C ASN A 56 39.66 -9.91 -35.68
N HIS A 57 39.29 -11.08 -35.15
CA HIS A 57 40.18 -12.23 -35.07
C HIS A 57 39.44 -13.57 -35.22
N ILE A 58 40.16 -14.59 -35.69
CA ILE A 58 39.78 -16.01 -35.63
C ILE A 58 40.78 -16.75 -34.74
N GLU A 59 40.25 -17.48 -33.75
CA GLU A 59 41.02 -18.44 -32.96
C GLU A 59 41.01 -19.80 -33.67
N HIS A 60 42.18 -20.43 -33.80
CA HIS A 60 42.33 -21.72 -34.47
C HIS A 60 43.40 -22.58 -33.79
N GLN A 61 43.59 -23.82 -34.27
CA GLN A 61 44.56 -24.78 -33.69
C GLN A 61 44.35 -25.03 -32.18
N ILE A 62 43.08 -25.18 -31.77
CA ILE A 62 42.72 -25.44 -30.37
C ILE A 62 43.02 -26.91 -30.05
N GLN A 63 44.05 -27.16 -29.23
CA GLN A 63 44.49 -28.53 -28.92
C GLN A 63 45.01 -28.65 -27.48
N PRO A 64 44.84 -29.83 -26.83
CA PRO A 64 45.40 -30.07 -25.50
C PRO A 64 46.93 -30.07 -25.54
N ILE A 65 47.54 -29.66 -24.42
CA ILE A 65 48.98 -29.80 -24.21
C ILE A 65 49.24 -31.02 -23.31
N ASP A 66 50.12 -31.91 -23.77
CA ASP A 66 50.58 -33.06 -22.98
C ASP A 66 51.13 -32.61 -21.62
N GLY A 67 50.61 -33.21 -20.54
CA GLY A 67 51.04 -32.93 -19.16
C GLY A 67 50.31 -31.79 -18.45
N ILE A 68 49.36 -31.08 -19.09
CA ILE A 68 48.55 -30.04 -18.44
C ILE A 68 47.06 -30.35 -18.61
N THR A 69 46.44 -30.88 -17.56
CA THR A 69 45.02 -31.21 -17.54
C THR A 69 44.16 -29.94 -17.67
N ASN A 70 43.13 -29.99 -18.53
CA ASN A 70 42.15 -28.91 -18.77
C ASN A 70 42.70 -27.62 -19.41
N TYR A 71 43.92 -27.63 -19.96
CA TYR A 71 44.46 -26.51 -20.74
C TYR A 71 44.44 -26.82 -22.24
N LEU A 72 43.96 -25.86 -23.03
CA LEU A 72 43.99 -25.91 -24.50
C LEU A 72 44.85 -24.75 -25.01
N ALA A 73 45.87 -25.05 -25.81
CA ALA A 73 46.60 -24.03 -26.54
C ALA A 73 45.82 -23.62 -27.78
N SER A 74 45.94 -22.35 -28.19
CA SER A 74 45.35 -21.82 -29.41
C SER A 74 46.24 -20.77 -30.08
N SER A 75 46.02 -20.56 -31.37
CA SER A 75 46.64 -19.53 -32.20
C SER A 75 45.58 -18.53 -32.68
N TRP A 76 45.98 -17.30 -32.93
CA TRP A 76 45.08 -16.21 -33.32
C TRP A 76 45.47 -15.60 -34.67
N LEU A 77 44.53 -15.57 -35.61
CA LEU A 77 44.64 -14.83 -36.86
C LEU A 77 43.92 -13.49 -36.70
N SER A 78 44.63 -12.39 -36.97
CA SER A 78 44.06 -11.04 -36.95
C SER A 78 43.68 -10.60 -38.36
N PHE A 79 42.54 -9.92 -38.49
CA PHE A 79 42.11 -9.33 -39.76
C PHE A 79 42.62 -7.90 -39.91
N VAL A 80 43.20 -7.58 -41.08
CA VAL A 80 43.63 -6.21 -41.42
C VAL A 80 42.42 -5.29 -41.62
N ILE A 81 41.34 -5.81 -42.18
CA ILE A 81 40.03 -5.16 -42.26
C ILE A 81 39.04 -6.06 -41.51
N PRO A 82 38.33 -5.55 -40.48
CA PRO A 82 37.33 -6.34 -39.78
C PRO A 82 36.36 -7.04 -40.74
N LEU A 83 36.07 -8.32 -40.48
CA LEU A 83 35.37 -9.18 -41.42
C LEU A 83 33.98 -8.62 -41.77
N ASP A 84 33.31 -8.05 -40.78
CA ASP A 84 32.00 -7.38 -40.90
C ASP A 84 31.98 -6.24 -41.93
N LYS A 85 33.11 -5.56 -42.16
CA LYS A 85 33.21 -4.47 -43.14
C LYS A 85 33.56 -4.95 -44.54
N ALA A 86 34.12 -6.16 -44.67
CA ALA A 86 34.64 -6.68 -45.93
C ALA A 86 33.68 -7.62 -46.66
N SER A 87 32.84 -8.37 -45.94
CA SER A 87 32.05 -9.48 -46.52
C SER A 87 30.53 -9.33 -46.43
N GLY A 88 30.00 -8.19 -45.96
CA GLY A 88 28.56 -7.98 -45.84
C GLY A 88 27.88 -8.92 -44.83
N LEU A 89 28.67 -9.58 -43.97
CA LEU A 89 28.17 -10.32 -42.82
C LEU A 89 27.44 -9.34 -41.90
N VAL A 90 26.26 -9.73 -41.43
CA VAL A 90 25.46 -8.91 -40.52
C VAL A 90 26.18 -8.83 -39.17
N SER A 91 26.87 -7.73 -38.92
CA SER A 91 27.39 -7.38 -37.60
C SER A 91 26.32 -6.79 -36.70
N ASN A 92 25.20 -6.35 -37.27
CA ASN A 92 24.08 -5.76 -36.54
C ASN A 92 23.23 -6.85 -35.87
N ILE A 93 23.29 -6.90 -34.55
CA ILE A 93 22.53 -7.81 -33.69
C ILE A 93 21.09 -7.30 -33.48
N GLY A 94 20.84 -6.02 -33.79
CA GLY A 94 19.54 -5.37 -33.63
C GLY A 94 19.39 -4.67 -32.28
N PRO A 95 18.16 -4.22 -31.96
CA PRO A 95 17.87 -3.57 -30.69
C PRO A 95 17.94 -4.58 -29.54
N ILE A 96 18.51 -4.15 -28.41
CA ILE A 96 18.63 -4.96 -27.21
C ILE A 96 18.40 -4.08 -25.98
N THR A 97 17.75 -4.62 -24.96
CA THR A 97 17.64 -3.98 -23.65
C THR A 97 18.33 -4.87 -22.62
N ILE A 98 19.38 -4.35 -21.97
CA ILE A 98 20.17 -5.09 -21.00
C ILE A 98 19.65 -4.77 -19.58
N PRO A 99 19.10 -5.74 -18.83
CA PRO A 99 18.68 -5.54 -17.44
C PRO A 99 19.86 -5.31 -16.51
N ILE A 100 19.69 -4.43 -15.52
CA ILE A 100 20.69 -4.14 -14.49
C ILE A 100 20.13 -4.53 -13.12
N PRO A 101 20.29 -5.80 -12.70
CA PRO A 101 19.82 -6.24 -11.39
C PRO A 101 20.75 -5.70 -10.29
N LEU A 102 20.17 -5.08 -9.28
CA LEU A 102 20.87 -4.76 -8.05
C LEU A 102 20.90 -5.96 -7.11
N ARG A 103 22.09 -6.34 -6.64
CA ARG A 103 22.29 -7.52 -5.76
C ARG A 103 22.23 -7.20 -4.27
N SER A 104 22.14 -5.92 -3.93
CA SER A 104 21.97 -5.48 -2.54
C SER A 104 20.51 -5.61 -2.13
N TYR A 105 20.29 -6.09 -0.92
CA TYR A 105 18.96 -6.11 -0.32
C TYR A 105 18.43 -4.67 -0.16
N PRO A 106 17.18 -4.36 -0.53
CA PRO A 106 16.59 -3.03 -0.39
C PRO A 106 16.42 -2.65 1.08
N THR A 107 16.52 -1.35 1.35
CA THR A 107 16.12 -0.79 2.64
C THR A 107 14.59 -0.79 2.72
N PRO A 108 13.97 -1.24 3.83
CA PRO A 108 12.52 -1.17 4.00
C PRO A 108 11.97 0.25 3.79
N PRO A 109 10.76 0.40 3.20
CA PRO A 109 10.17 1.71 2.98
C PRO A 109 9.85 2.38 4.33
N SER A 110 9.93 3.71 4.34
CA SER A 110 9.47 4.52 5.47
C SER A 110 8.05 5.02 5.21
N ILE A 111 7.15 4.79 6.16
CA ILE A 111 5.81 5.39 6.20
C ILE A 111 5.79 6.46 7.31
N THR A 112 5.31 7.66 7.00
CA THR A 112 5.56 8.84 7.83
C THR A 112 4.29 9.44 8.43
N GLY A 113 3.15 9.24 7.80
CA GLY A 113 1.88 9.70 8.33
C GLY A 113 0.69 9.12 7.59
N GLN A 114 -0.44 9.05 8.27
CA GLN A 114 -1.73 8.74 7.68
C GLN A 114 -2.78 9.68 8.25
N THR A 115 -3.79 10.01 7.45
CA THR A 115 -4.87 10.91 7.85
C THR A 115 -6.13 10.65 7.06
N ALA A 116 -7.27 11.08 7.60
CA ALA A 116 -8.54 11.13 6.90
C ALA A 116 -8.80 12.58 6.48
N GLN A 117 -9.03 12.80 5.18
CA GLN A 117 -9.50 14.08 4.69
C GLN A 117 -11.02 14.03 4.55
N TYR A 118 -11.69 15.00 5.18
CA TYR A 118 -13.13 15.16 5.09
C TYR A 118 -13.48 16.57 4.66
N SER A 119 -13.93 16.69 3.41
CA SER A 119 -14.42 17.93 2.83
C SER A 119 -15.40 17.57 1.72
N PRO A 120 -16.65 17.21 2.06
CA PRO A 120 -17.60 16.76 1.05
C PRO A 120 -17.82 17.90 0.05
N THR A 121 -17.41 17.68 -1.20
CA THR A 121 -17.42 18.74 -2.22
C THR A 121 -18.84 18.95 -2.75
N VAL A 122 -19.40 20.13 -2.46
CA VAL A 122 -20.71 20.56 -2.94
C VAL A 122 -20.52 21.72 -3.91
N ARG A 123 -21.19 21.69 -5.07
CA ARG A 123 -21.09 22.83 -6.01
C ARG A 123 -21.76 24.05 -5.38
N PRO A 124 -21.30 25.28 -5.70
CA PRO A 124 -21.99 26.48 -5.26
C PRO A 124 -23.48 26.43 -5.64
N GLY A 125 -24.36 26.52 -4.64
CA GLY A 125 -25.82 26.46 -4.82
C GLY A 125 -26.46 25.07 -4.68
N GLU A 126 -25.67 24.00 -4.50
CA GLU A 126 -26.19 22.67 -4.16
C GLU A 126 -26.23 22.45 -2.63
N SER A 127 -27.09 21.55 -2.16
CA SER A 127 -27.09 21.08 -0.77
C SER A 127 -26.28 19.79 -0.62
N LEU A 128 -25.65 19.61 0.55
CA LEU A 128 -24.96 18.36 0.89
C LEU A 128 -25.96 17.19 0.87
N THR A 129 -25.61 16.10 0.18
CA THR A 129 -26.39 14.86 0.14
C THR A 129 -25.81 13.83 1.09
N ILE A 130 -26.61 12.83 1.52
CA ILE A 130 -26.14 11.73 2.36
C ILE A 130 -24.99 10.97 1.69
N ALA A 131 -25.11 10.68 0.39
CA ALA A 131 -24.04 10.00 -0.36
C ALA A 131 -22.71 10.76 -0.32
N LYS A 132 -22.72 12.09 -0.51
CA LYS A 132 -21.51 12.92 -0.40
C LYS A 132 -21.00 13.02 1.04
N ALA A 133 -21.89 13.10 2.03
CA ALA A 133 -21.52 13.19 3.43
C ALA A 133 -20.84 11.92 3.96
N ARG A 134 -21.04 10.77 3.29
CA ARG A 134 -20.37 9.49 3.57
C ARG A 134 -18.97 9.37 2.95
N GLN A 135 -18.61 10.26 2.02
CA GLN A 135 -17.35 10.18 1.31
C GLN A 135 -16.22 10.85 2.10
N TRP A 136 -15.10 10.16 2.18
CA TRP A 136 -13.85 10.67 2.72
C TRP A 136 -12.67 10.27 1.81
N SER A 137 -11.51 10.86 2.05
CA SER A 137 -10.27 10.42 1.39
C SER A 137 -9.31 9.88 2.44
N TYR A 138 -8.70 8.73 2.13
CA TYR A 138 -7.67 8.15 2.94
C TYR A 138 -6.30 8.51 2.37
N ASP A 139 -5.49 9.16 3.20
CA ASP A 139 -4.21 9.68 2.79
C ASP A 139 -3.13 9.00 3.63
N PHE A 140 -2.09 8.49 2.99
CA PHE A 140 -0.88 8.08 3.69
C PHE A 140 0.37 8.53 2.94
N SER A 141 1.40 8.85 3.73
CA SER A 141 2.68 9.32 3.23
C SER A 141 3.74 8.26 3.41
N TYR A 142 4.52 8.07 2.35
CA TYR A 142 5.65 7.16 2.32
C TYR A 142 6.82 7.82 1.58
N ARG A 143 8.02 7.30 1.77
CA ARG A 143 9.20 7.73 1.03
C ARG A 143 9.42 6.81 -0.18
N SER A 144 9.65 7.41 -1.36
CA SER A 144 9.90 6.71 -2.62
C SER A 144 11.15 5.86 -2.57
N SER A 145 11.33 5.02 -3.59
CA SER A 145 12.46 4.11 -3.67
C SER A 145 13.79 4.83 -3.89
N ASP A 146 14.85 4.21 -3.38
CA ASP A 146 16.22 4.73 -3.50
C ASP A 146 16.92 4.24 -4.80
N ALA A 147 16.32 3.29 -5.52
CA ALA A 147 16.86 2.73 -6.76
C ALA A 147 15.81 2.59 -7.86
N ALA A 148 16.24 2.64 -9.13
CA ALA A 148 15.34 2.49 -10.28
C ALA A 148 14.76 1.09 -10.45
N GLN A 149 15.32 0.08 -9.78
CA GLN A 149 14.86 -1.30 -9.78
C GLN A 149 13.78 -1.60 -8.74
N ASP A 150 13.46 -0.63 -7.88
CA ASP A 150 12.56 -0.83 -6.76
C ASP A 150 11.12 -0.52 -7.17
N THR A 151 10.26 -1.51 -7.05
CA THR A 151 8.81 -1.35 -7.08
C THR A 151 8.29 -1.24 -5.65
N ILE A 152 7.43 -0.26 -5.39
CA ILE A 152 6.82 -0.07 -4.07
C ILE A 152 5.45 -0.76 -4.08
N ASP A 153 5.31 -1.78 -3.25
CA ASP A 153 4.03 -2.45 -3.01
C ASP A 153 3.34 -1.76 -1.84
N VAL A 154 2.22 -1.09 -2.09
CA VAL A 154 1.37 -0.51 -1.05
C VAL A 154 0.12 -1.36 -0.84
N GLN A 155 -0.28 -1.50 0.41
CA GLN A 155 -1.47 -2.23 0.80
C GLN A 155 -2.32 -1.36 1.71
N VAL A 156 -3.64 -1.39 1.55
CA VAL A 156 -4.58 -0.82 2.51
C VAL A 156 -5.59 -1.89 2.88
N ASP A 157 -5.62 -2.21 4.17
CA ASP A 157 -6.66 -3.04 4.76
C ASP A 157 -7.74 -2.13 5.35
N TYR A 158 -9.00 -2.48 5.15
CA TYR A 158 -10.13 -1.75 5.71
C TYR A 158 -10.91 -2.64 6.68
N ASN A 159 -11.72 -2.03 7.54
CA ASN A 159 -12.64 -2.74 8.43
C ASN A 159 -11.94 -3.74 9.38
N ILE A 160 -10.77 -3.36 9.86
CA ILE A 160 -9.96 -4.20 10.74
C ILE A 160 -10.54 -4.15 12.15
N PRO A 161 -10.86 -5.30 12.76
CA PRO A 161 -11.36 -5.34 14.13
C PRO A 161 -10.37 -4.77 15.15
N THR A 162 -10.85 -3.92 16.06
CA THR A 162 -10.01 -3.22 17.04
C THR A 162 -9.40 -4.15 18.12
N ASN A 163 -9.86 -5.41 18.19
CA ASN A 163 -9.26 -6.41 19.08
C ASN A 163 -7.95 -6.98 18.53
N GLU A 164 -7.57 -6.59 17.32
CA GLU A 164 -6.41 -7.11 16.62
C GLU A 164 -5.57 -5.95 16.09
N LEU A 165 -4.87 -5.27 17.00
CA LEU A 165 -3.48 -5.03 16.64
C LEU A 165 -2.90 -6.43 16.38
N PRO A 166 -2.25 -6.71 15.24
CA PRO A 166 -1.30 -7.79 15.11
C PRO A 166 -0.15 -7.44 16.05
N THR A 167 -0.39 -7.63 17.32
CA THR A 167 0.62 -7.91 18.29
C THR A 167 1.15 -9.28 17.89
N GLU A 168 2.13 -9.28 16.98
CA GLU A 168 3.14 -10.34 16.88
C GLU A 168 3.83 -10.59 18.25
N LEU A 169 3.51 -9.81 19.30
CA LEU A 169 3.94 -9.98 20.68
C LEU A 169 2.88 -10.49 21.69
N ASP A 170 1.56 -10.46 21.44
CA ASP A 170 0.57 -10.75 22.50
C ASP A 170 -0.28 -12.02 22.27
N ASN A 171 -0.17 -12.69 21.12
CA ASN A 171 -0.76 -14.04 20.91
C ASN A 171 0.09 -15.16 21.55
N VAL A 172 0.54 -14.96 22.79
CA VAL A 172 1.08 -16.02 23.65
C VAL A 172 0.30 -16.04 24.96
N SER A 173 -1.02 -16.25 24.85
CA SER A 173 -1.88 -16.52 26.02
C SER A 173 -2.67 -17.82 25.89
N ASN A 174 -2.13 -18.80 25.15
CA ASN A 174 -2.53 -20.21 25.27
C ASN A 174 -1.35 -21.03 25.76
N THR A 175 -1.50 -21.56 26.97
CA THR A 175 -0.48 -22.08 27.87
C THR A 175 0.07 -23.48 27.53
N GLU A 176 0.07 -23.90 26.27
CA GLU A 176 0.67 -25.20 25.86
C GLU A 176 1.60 -25.14 24.63
N GLU A 177 1.68 -24.00 23.92
CA GLU A 177 2.54 -23.82 22.72
C GLU A 177 3.82 -23.01 22.98
N LEU A 178 4.15 -22.76 24.25
CA LEU A 178 5.32 -21.96 24.67
C LEU A 178 6.68 -22.67 24.47
N GLU A 179 6.69 -23.94 24.09
CA GLU A 179 7.94 -24.65 23.80
C GLU A 179 8.36 -24.61 22.31
N THR A 180 7.45 -24.25 21.39
CA THR A 180 7.68 -24.45 19.95
C THR A 180 7.76 -23.18 19.10
N ILE A 181 7.32 -22.01 19.57
CA ILE A 181 7.43 -20.75 18.81
C ILE A 181 8.39 -19.78 19.48
N GLN A 182 9.70 -20.06 19.39
CA GLN A 182 10.72 -19.06 19.69
C GLN A 182 11.07 -18.27 18.42
N ASN A 183 10.41 -17.14 18.21
CA ASN A 183 10.62 -16.26 17.07
C ASN A 183 12.03 -15.62 17.05
N LEU A 184 12.48 -15.19 15.85
CA LEU A 184 13.80 -14.58 15.65
C LEU A 184 14.10 -13.40 16.61
N PRO A 185 13.16 -12.48 16.90
CA PRO A 185 13.38 -11.42 17.89
C PRO A 185 13.80 -11.95 19.26
N THR A 186 13.16 -13.01 19.75
CA THR A 186 13.50 -13.63 21.04
C THR A 186 14.89 -14.26 21.00
N ARG A 187 15.26 -14.95 19.91
CA ARG A 187 16.59 -15.55 19.76
C ARG A 187 17.70 -14.50 19.64
N LEU A 188 17.45 -13.40 18.94
CA LEU A 188 18.38 -12.27 18.84
C LEU A 188 18.53 -11.55 20.19
N ALA A 189 17.43 -11.31 20.91
CA ALA A 189 17.48 -10.74 22.25
C ALA A 189 18.27 -11.63 23.23
N GLN A 190 18.05 -12.95 23.17
CA GLN A 190 18.82 -13.93 23.95
C GLN A 190 20.31 -13.89 23.59
N PHE A 191 20.66 -13.84 22.30
CA PHE A 191 22.05 -13.74 21.86
C PHE A 191 22.69 -12.44 22.37
N ILE A 192 22.06 -11.28 22.15
CA ILE A 192 22.56 -9.96 22.58
C ILE A 192 22.75 -9.91 24.10
N SER A 193 21.81 -10.47 24.86
CA SER A 193 21.88 -10.47 26.32
C SER A 193 22.95 -11.41 26.89
N VAL A 194 23.19 -12.57 26.27
CA VAL A 194 24.06 -13.62 26.83
C VAL A 194 25.49 -13.56 26.29
N TYR A 195 25.68 -13.09 25.06
CA TYR A 195 26.99 -13.02 24.40
C TYR A 195 28.07 -12.30 25.23
N PRO A 196 27.80 -11.16 25.92
CA PRO A 196 28.82 -10.49 26.72
C PRO A 196 29.38 -11.36 27.87
N ALA A 197 28.57 -12.25 28.44
CA ALA A 197 29.03 -13.17 29.49
C ALA A 197 29.88 -14.31 28.89
N ILE A 198 29.46 -14.87 27.75
CA ILE A 198 30.23 -15.89 27.03
C ILE A 198 31.58 -15.32 26.56
N GLN A 199 31.61 -14.09 26.07
CA GLN A 199 32.83 -13.42 25.66
C GLN A 199 33.81 -13.28 26.84
N LYS A 200 33.33 -12.96 28.04
CA LYS A 200 34.17 -12.95 29.25
C LYS A 200 34.75 -14.33 29.55
N ASP A 201 33.96 -15.39 29.38
CA ASP A 201 34.44 -16.76 29.58
C ASP A 201 35.42 -17.22 28.49
N PHE A 202 35.30 -16.72 27.26
CA PHE A 202 36.31 -16.94 26.23
C PHE A 202 37.65 -16.31 26.61
N VAL A 203 37.64 -15.07 27.09
CA VAL A 203 38.87 -14.39 27.52
C VAL A 203 39.45 -15.06 28.78
N LYS A 204 38.59 -15.45 29.73
CA LYS A 204 39.01 -15.99 31.03
C LYS A 204 39.48 -17.45 30.96
N TYR A 205 38.80 -18.29 30.19
CA TYR A 205 39.05 -19.73 30.17
C TYR A 205 39.59 -20.21 28.82
N LEU A 206 38.92 -19.87 27.71
CA LEU A 206 39.29 -20.38 26.39
C LEU A 206 40.69 -19.90 25.95
N ALA A 207 41.01 -18.62 26.16
CA ALA A 207 42.32 -18.06 25.81
C ALA A 207 43.49 -18.68 26.60
N GLN A 208 43.21 -19.38 27.72
CA GLN A 208 44.22 -20.02 28.55
C GLN A 208 44.44 -21.50 28.21
N VAL A 209 43.62 -22.09 27.33
CA VAL A 209 43.77 -23.49 26.93
C VAL A 209 44.97 -23.65 26.00
N ASN A 210 45.89 -24.55 26.35
CA ASN A 210 47.06 -24.89 25.54
C ASN A 210 47.29 -26.41 25.53
N ILE A 211 48.35 -26.86 24.85
CA ILE A 211 48.67 -28.28 24.67
C ILE A 211 48.91 -29.07 25.97
N GLN A 212 49.13 -28.38 27.10
CA GLN A 212 49.37 -28.98 28.41
C GLN A 212 48.10 -28.99 29.29
N THR A 213 47.03 -28.28 28.91
CA THR A 213 45.79 -28.23 29.68
C THR A 213 45.07 -29.58 29.61
N LYS A 214 44.85 -30.21 30.76
CA LYS A 214 44.18 -31.51 30.82
C LYS A 214 42.68 -31.33 30.66
N LYS A 215 42.02 -32.33 30.09
CA LYS A 215 40.57 -32.32 29.87
C LYS A 215 39.75 -32.23 31.17
N THR A 216 40.35 -32.60 32.30
CA THR A 216 39.77 -32.54 33.64
C THR A 216 39.97 -31.18 34.33
N ASP A 217 40.83 -30.32 33.80
CA ASP A 217 41.11 -29.02 34.41
C ASP A 217 39.89 -28.10 34.26
N SER A 218 39.60 -27.33 35.32
CA SER A 218 38.45 -26.41 35.34
C SER A 218 38.51 -25.38 34.21
N THR A 219 39.71 -24.95 33.80
CA THR A 219 39.92 -24.09 32.62
C THR A 219 39.44 -24.75 31.34
N PHE A 220 39.76 -26.03 31.11
CA PHE A 220 39.31 -26.76 29.92
C PHE A 220 37.80 -27.00 29.95
N VAL A 221 37.26 -27.40 31.10
CA VAL A 221 35.83 -27.66 31.28
C VAL A 221 35.01 -26.38 31.03
N ASN A 222 35.40 -25.27 31.62
CA ASN A 222 34.69 -23.99 31.45
C ASN A 222 34.84 -23.42 30.03
N ALA A 223 36.02 -23.56 29.41
CA ALA A 223 36.22 -23.19 28.00
C ALA A 223 35.31 -23.99 27.06
N LYS A 224 35.18 -25.30 27.29
CA LYS A 224 34.29 -26.17 26.53
C LYS A 224 32.82 -25.75 26.71
N LEU A 225 32.39 -25.48 27.94
CA LEU A 225 31.02 -25.01 28.22
C LEU A 225 30.71 -23.68 27.53
N ALA A 226 31.65 -22.73 27.54
CA ALA A 226 31.50 -21.45 26.85
C ALA A 226 31.35 -21.62 25.33
N ILE A 227 32.14 -22.50 24.70
CA ILE A 227 32.03 -22.80 23.26
C ILE A 227 30.68 -23.48 22.96
N GLN A 228 30.26 -24.43 23.79
CA GLN A 228 28.97 -25.12 23.61
C GLN A 228 27.80 -24.15 23.74
N ALA A 229 27.83 -23.24 24.72
CA ALA A 229 26.82 -22.21 24.89
C ALA A 229 26.78 -21.25 23.70
N PHE A 230 27.94 -20.84 23.19
CA PHE A 230 28.02 -19.99 21.99
C PHE A 230 27.46 -20.69 20.75
N ALA A 231 27.89 -21.93 20.49
CA ALA A 231 27.42 -22.72 19.36
C ALA A 231 25.91 -22.91 19.42
N MET A 232 25.36 -23.21 20.60
CA MET A 232 23.92 -23.32 20.81
C MET A 232 23.18 -22.02 20.49
N LEU A 233 23.64 -20.86 20.99
CA LEU A 233 22.98 -19.58 20.71
C LEU A 233 23.04 -19.21 19.23
N VAL A 234 24.17 -19.43 18.56
CA VAL A 234 24.32 -19.16 17.13
C VAL A 234 23.46 -20.13 16.30
N THR A 235 23.41 -21.41 16.65
CA THR A 235 22.53 -22.39 16.01
C THR A 235 21.07 -22.00 16.19
N ASN A 236 20.65 -21.61 17.39
CA ASN A 236 19.27 -21.18 17.64
C ASN A 236 18.90 -19.92 16.83
N VAL A 237 19.82 -18.96 16.70
CA VAL A 237 19.63 -17.79 15.83
C VAL A 237 19.58 -18.22 14.37
N ALA A 238 20.44 -19.14 13.92
CA ALA A 238 20.46 -19.63 12.54
C ALA A 238 19.19 -20.42 12.17
N GLU A 239 18.69 -21.24 13.09
CA GLU A 239 17.44 -21.99 12.94
C GLU A 239 16.23 -21.05 12.89
N ALA A 240 16.14 -20.11 13.84
CA ALA A 240 15.08 -19.10 13.83
C ALA A 240 15.19 -18.16 12.63
N TRP A 241 16.41 -17.88 12.16
CA TRP A 241 16.62 -17.15 10.91
C TRP A 241 16.16 -17.98 9.71
N SER A 242 16.43 -19.29 9.66
CA SER A 242 16.02 -20.15 8.54
C SER A 242 14.50 -20.23 8.37
N THR A 243 13.75 -20.11 9.47
CA THR A 243 12.28 -20.07 9.47
C THR A 243 11.74 -18.65 9.27
N TRP A 244 12.38 -17.63 9.84
CA TRP A 244 12.04 -16.22 9.65
C TRP A 244 12.32 -15.73 8.23
N ASN A 245 13.37 -16.26 7.60
CA ASN A 245 13.81 -15.90 6.27
C ASN A 245 12.86 -16.55 5.23
N GLN A 246 11.62 -16.06 5.19
CA GLN A 246 10.62 -16.33 4.16
C GLN A 246 10.98 -15.70 2.80
N ILE A 247 12.26 -15.47 2.52
CA ILE A 247 12.74 -15.12 1.18
C ILE A 247 13.12 -16.44 0.47
N ASN A 248 12.13 -17.30 0.30
CA ASN A 248 12.18 -18.31 -0.75
C ASN A 248 10.95 -18.08 -1.63
N PRO A 249 11.07 -17.31 -2.74
CA PRO A 249 9.95 -16.99 -3.64
C PRO A 249 9.24 -18.21 -4.28
N ARG A 250 9.66 -19.44 -3.95
CA ARG A 250 9.00 -20.68 -4.37
C ARG A 250 7.80 -21.07 -3.52
N ASN A 251 7.74 -20.57 -2.29
CA ASN A 251 6.55 -20.72 -1.46
C ASN A 251 5.94 -19.34 -1.36
N SER A 252 4.98 -19.05 -2.22
CA SER A 252 3.97 -18.04 -1.91
C SER A 252 3.27 -18.53 -0.65
N GLN A 253 3.83 -18.24 0.51
CA GLN A 253 3.00 -18.15 1.69
C GLN A 253 2.27 -16.84 1.49
N THR A 254 1.02 -16.96 1.03
CA THR A 254 0.00 -16.03 1.45
C THR A 254 0.25 -15.84 2.95
N ILE A 255 0.63 -14.63 3.36
CA ILE A 255 0.47 -14.27 4.76
C ILE A 255 -1.03 -14.26 4.93
N THR A 256 -1.60 -15.43 5.21
CA THR A 256 -2.81 -15.51 6.01
C THR A 256 -2.38 -14.83 7.30
N LEU A 257 -2.74 -13.55 7.44
CA LEU A 257 -3.09 -13.03 8.74
C LEU A 257 -3.83 -14.17 9.42
N LEU A 258 -3.31 -14.65 10.57
CA LEU A 258 -3.97 -15.67 11.41
C LEU A 258 -5.45 -15.61 11.13
N ASP A 259 -6.02 -16.68 10.54
CA ASP A 259 -7.43 -16.71 10.16
C ASP A 259 -8.19 -16.15 11.34
N MET A 260 -8.58 -14.88 11.20
CA MET A 260 -9.43 -14.22 12.15
C MET A 260 -10.70 -15.02 11.98
N ASP A 261 -11.10 -15.73 13.01
CA ASP A 261 -12.39 -16.43 13.08
C ASP A 261 -13.51 -15.38 13.19
N THR A 262 -13.49 -14.43 12.26
CA THR A 262 -14.53 -13.50 11.90
C THR A 262 -15.03 -14.01 10.56
N ASP A 263 -16.29 -14.44 10.50
CA ASP A 263 -17.00 -14.87 9.29
C ASP A 263 -16.96 -13.86 8.11
N GLU A 264 -16.35 -12.67 8.29
CA GLU A 264 -16.24 -11.60 7.30
C GLU A 264 -14.77 -11.37 6.88
N ALA A 265 -14.49 -11.54 5.58
CA ALA A 265 -13.19 -11.25 5.00
C ALA A 265 -12.84 -9.75 5.13
N VAL A 266 -11.64 -9.45 5.66
CA VAL A 266 -11.10 -8.09 5.72
C VAL A 266 -10.91 -7.55 4.30
N PRO A 267 -11.62 -6.48 3.88
CA PRO A 267 -11.43 -5.90 2.55
C PRO A 267 -10.01 -5.35 2.42
N ASN A 268 -9.34 -5.76 1.35
CA ASN A 268 -7.94 -5.50 1.11
C ASN A 268 -7.75 -4.95 -0.31
N VAL A 269 -6.97 -3.87 -0.44
CA VAL A 269 -6.55 -3.33 -1.74
C VAL A 269 -5.04 -3.20 -1.78
N GLN A 270 -4.42 -3.69 -2.84
CA GLN A 270 -2.96 -3.75 -3.02
C GLN A 270 -2.55 -3.16 -4.36
N TYR A 271 -1.57 -2.26 -4.35
CA TYR A 271 -1.10 -1.61 -5.57
C TYR A 271 0.42 -1.65 -5.65
N ALA A 272 0.94 -1.98 -6.82
CA ALA A 272 2.34 -1.76 -7.17
C ALA A 272 2.49 -0.34 -7.74
N ILE A 273 3.45 0.41 -7.20
CA ILE A 273 3.80 1.76 -7.64
C ILE A 273 5.22 1.71 -8.19
N THR A 274 5.35 2.07 -9.46
CA THR A 274 6.63 2.07 -10.18
C THR A 274 6.96 3.47 -10.68
N GLU A 275 8.18 3.92 -10.42
CA GLU A 275 8.72 5.18 -10.94
C GLU A 275 9.55 4.89 -12.18
N LEU A 276 9.20 5.53 -13.29
CA LEU A 276 9.80 5.29 -14.61
C LEU A 276 10.26 6.61 -15.23
N GLU A 277 11.30 6.52 -16.06
CA GLU A 277 11.72 7.61 -16.92
C GLU A 277 10.94 7.56 -18.24
N ASP A 278 10.31 8.67 -18.61
CA ASP A 278 9.79 8.85 -19.96
C ASP A 278 10.95 8.95 -20.96
N LYS A 279 11.04 8.00 -21.90
CA LYS A 279 12.20 7.87 -22.80
C LYS A 279 12.38 9.05 -23.76
N GLU A 280 11.30 9.75 -24.10
CA GLU A 280 11.36 10.87 -25.06
C GLU A 280 11.77 12.17 -24.36
N THR A 281 11.32 12.36 -23.12
CA THR A 281 11.42 13.64 -22.43
C THR A 281 12.31 13.62 -21.19
N GLY A 282 12.66 12.46 -20.66
CA GLY A 282 13.37 12.27 -19.38
C GLY A 282 12.55 12.63 -18.14
N ASN A 283 11.23 12.79 -18.29
CA ASN A 283 10.34 13.16 -17.18
C ASN A 283 10.07 11.96 -16.27
N LEU A 284 9.81 12.23 -14.99
CA LEU A 284 9.33 11.22 -14.05
C LEU A 284 7.87 10.87 -14.37
N HIS A 285 7.62 9.60 -14.65
CA HIS A 285 6.31 8.98 -14.67
C HIS A 285 6.13 8.08 -13.44
N ILE A 286 5.01 8.20 -12.75
CA ILE A 286 4.61 7.28 -11.67
C ILE A 286 3.42 6.48 -12.17
N GLN A 287 3.61 5.17 -12.28
CA GLN A 287 2.60 4.22 -12.72
C GLN A 287 2.05 3.45 -11.52
N VAL A 288 0.73 3.22 -11.52
CA VAL A 288 0.04 2.47 -10.45
C VAL A 288 -0.66 1.27 -11.06
N ALA A 289 -0.29 0.06 -10.64
CA ALA A 289 -0.91 -1.19 -11.04
C ALA A 289 -1.66 -1.81 -9.86
N ALA A 290 -2.92 -2.19 -10.06
CA ALA A 290 -3.66 -2.97 -9.07
C ALA A 290 -3.18 -4.42 -9.08
N ASP A 291 -3.08 -5.04 -7.91
CA ASP A 291 -2.90 -6.49 -7.82
C ASP A 291 -4.09 -7.21 -8.48
N ALA A 292 -3.85 -8.36 -9.10
CA ALA A 292 -4.89 -9.16 -9.76
C ALA A 292 -5.99 -9.63 -8.79
N GLY A 293 -5.68 -9.75 -7.49
CA GLY A 293 -6.63 -10.08 -6.44
C GLY A 293 -7.50 -8.91 -5.96
N ASN A 294 -7.24 -7.68 -6.41
CA ASN A 294 -8.03 -6.51 -6.00
C ASN A 294 -9.45 -6.57 -6.56
N THR A 295 -10.42 -6.76 -5.69
CA THR A 295 -11.84 -6.70 -6.03
C THR A 295 -12.35 -5.25 -6.14
N GLU A 296 -11.73 -4.31 -5.43
CA GLU A 296 -12.14 -2.90 -5.35
C GLU A 296 -11.36 -1.99 -6.31
N LEU A 297 -11.41 -2.28 -7.61
CA LEU A 297 -10.72 -1.51 -8.66
C LEU A 297 -11.12 -0.02 -8.73
N SER A 298 -12.19 0.39 -8.01
CA SER A 298 -12.61 1.79 -7.94
C SER A 298 -11.72 2.66 -7.04
N LEU A 299 -10.94 2.05 -6.14
CA LEU A 299 -10.10 2.73 -5.15
C LEU A 299 -8.64 2.86 -5.61
N ILE A 300 -8.40 3.38 -6.80
CA ILE A 300 -7.03 3.54 -7.31
C ILE A 300 -6.33 4.69 -6.57
N PRO A 301 -5.15 4.47 -5.95
CA PRO A 301 -4.45 5.52 -5.25
C PRO A 301 -3.91 6.55 -6.23
N ILE A 302 -4.08 7.80 -5.85
CA ILE A 302 -3.52 8.96 -6.51
C ILE A 302 -2.23 9.33 -5.78
N ILE A 303 -1.14 9.47 -6.51
CA ILE A 303 0.15 9.82 -5.92
C ILE A 303 0.38 11.32 -6.07
N ASN A 304 0.68 11.99 -4.96
CA ASN A 304 0.99 13.42 -4.89
C ASN A 304 2.43 13.63 -4.41
N ILE A 305 3.07 14.69 -4.92
CA ILE A 305 4.40 15.14 -4.51
C ILE A 305 4.27 16.60 -4.07
N ALA A 306 4.74 16.91 -2.85
CA ALA A 306 4.61 18.24 -2.27
C ALA A 306 5.25 19.31 -3.18
N GLY A 307 4.49 20.37 -3.48
CA GLY A 307 4.92 21.47 -4.34
C GLY A 307 4.85 21.20 -5.85
N TYR A 308 4.32 20.04 -6.27
CA TYR A 308 4.07 19.73 -7.68
C TYR A 308 2.57 19.60 -7.95
N THR A 309 2.17 20.03 -9.15
CA THR A 309 0.85 19.78 -9.71
C THR A 309 0.89 18.47 -10.49
N ARG A 310 0.09 17.50 -10.07
CA ARG A 310 -0.10 16.21 -10.76
C ARG A 310 -0.88 16.41 -12.06
N LYS A 311 -0.47 15.73 -13.13
CA LYS A 311 -1.21 15.63 -14.39
C LYS A 311 -1.27 14.17 -14.83
N VAL A 312 -2.44 13.71 -15.28
CA VAL A 312 -2.61 12.36 -15.83
C VAL A 312 -1.98 12.30 -17.21
N VAL A 313 -1.25 11.22 -17.50
CA VAL A 313 -0.72 10.89 -18.82
C VAL A 313 -1.76 10.04 -19.54
N ASN A 314 -2.39 10.61 -20.57
CA ASN A 314 -3.42 9.92 -21.35
C ASN A 314 -2.81 8.88 -22.31
N GLY A 315 -3.58 7.85 -22.66
CA GLY A 315 -3.16 6.82 -23.62
C GLY A 315 -2.32 5.69 -23.03
N GLN A 316 -2.13 5.67 -21.71
CA GLN A 316 -1.46 4.58 -21.00
C GLN A 316 -2.46 3.50 -20.58
N THR A 317 -2.01 2.25 -20.54
CA THR A 317 -2.81 1.09 -20.10
C THR A 317 -3.07 1.11 -18.60
N LEU A 318 -2.11 1.61 -17.82
CA LEU A 318 -2.21 1.80 -16.38
C LEU A 318 -2.27 3.30 -16.03
N PRO A 319 -2.94 3.66 -14.92
CA PRO A 319 -2.87 5.01 -14.37
C PRO A 319 -1.42 5.49 -14.26
N THR A 320 -1.10 6.57 -14.97
CA THR A 320 0.24 7.14 -15.01
C THR A 320 0.17 8.64 -14.79
N TYR A 321 1.05 9.14 -13.92
CA TYR A 321 1.08 10.53 -13.49
C TYR A 321 2.43 11.19 -13.80
N GLN A 322 2.37 12.44 -14.24
CA GLN A 322 3.51 13.35 -14.38
C GLN A 322 3.34 14.54 -13.42
N TYR A 323 4.44 15.18 -13.04
CA TYR A 323 4.46 16.19 -11.97
C TYR A 323 5.10 17.49 -12.45
N LEU A 324 4.39 18.61 -12.27
CA LEU A 324 4.79 19.93 -12.77
C LEU A 324 5.01 20.93 -11.63
N LYS A 325 6.08 21.71 -11.70
CA LYS A 325 6.34 22.85 -10.82
C LYS A 325 6.81 24.04 -11.65
N ASP A 326 6.13 25.18 -11.49
CA ASP A 326 6.44 26.41 -12.23
C ASP A 326 6.51 26.22 -13.76
N GLY A 327 5.67 25.34 -14.31
CA GLY A 327 5.62 24.99 -15.74
C GLY A 327 6.64 23.95 -16.20
N ASN A 328 7.53 23.48 -15.32
CA ASN A 328 8.55 22.47 -15.64
C ASN A 328 8.18 21.10 -15.08
N ASN A 329 8.39 20.04 -15.86
CA ASN A 329 8.19 18.67 -15.40
C ASN A 329 9.34 18.23 -14.46
N LEU A 330 9.00 17.49 -13.40
CA LEU A 330 9.97 16.76 -12.59
C LEU A 330 10.67 15.73 -13.47
N LYS A 331 12.01 15.79 -13.53
CA LYS A 331 12.83 14.81 -14.25
C LYS A 331 13.08 13.58 -13.40
N PHE A 332 13.20 12.43 -14.04
CA PHE A 332 13.41 11.14 -13.36
C PHE A 332 14.70 11.11 -12.53
N ASN A 333 15.78 11.72 -13.03
CA ASN A 333 17.05 11.82 -12.32
C ASN A 333 16.99 12.72 -11.07
N HIS A 334 15.98 13.59 -10.94
CA HIS A 334 15.75 14.47 -9.79
C HIS A 334 14.68 13.96 -8.83
N ARG A 335 14.13 12.75 -9.05
CA ARG A 335 13.06 12.19 -8.21
C ARG A 335 13.48 12.00 -6.74
N LEU A 336 14.78 11.76 -6.49
CA LEU A 336 15.34 11.56 -5.16
C LEU A 336 15.54 12.87 -4.38
N ASP A 337 15.53 14.02 -5.06
CA ASP A 337 15.59 15.34 -4.41
C ASP A 337 14.27 15.66 -3.69
N VAL A 338 13.18 14.99 -4.09
CA VAL A 338 11.84 15.12 -3.54
C VAL A 338 11.25 13.74 -3.27
N PRO A 339 11.78 12.95 -2.33
CA PRO A 339 11.46 11.53 -2.20
C PRO A 339 10.14 11.27 -1.48
N ASP A 340 9.55 12.26 -0.81
CA ASP A 340 8.28 12.06 -0.11
C ASP A 340 7.12 11.96 -1.11
N ARG A 341 6.23 10.99 -0.87
CA ARG A 341 5.04 10.68 -1.65
C ARG A 341 3.83 10.66 -0.73
N GLN A 342 2.70 11.11 -1.23
CA GLN A 342 1.41 10.95 -0.57
C GLN A 342 0.49 10.17 -1.49
N ALA A 343 0.11 8.97 -1.08
CA ALA A 343 -0.95 8.20 -1.72
C ALA A 343 -2.30 8.62 -1.15
N VAL A 344 -3.25 8.92 -2.02
CA VAL A 344 -4.61 9.37 -1.68
C VAL A 344 -5.61 8.44 -2.35
N LEU A 345 -6.42 7.77 -1.55
CA LEU A 345 -7.60 7.05 -2.01
C LEU A 345 -8.82 7.94 -1.80
N GLU A 346 -9.34 8.51 -2.88
CA GLU A 346 -10.48 9.42 -2.83
C GLU A 346 -11.83 8.68 -2.89
N ASN A 347 -12.89 9.33 -2.44
CA ASN A 347 -14.28 8.85 -2.52
C ASN A 347 -14.55 7.53 -1.78
N VAL A 348 -13.80 7.25 -0.71
CA VAL A 348 -14.02 6.10 0.15
C VAL A 348 -15.33 6.29 0.90
N ASP A 349 -16.19 5.26 0.90
CA ASP A 349 -17.48 5.30 1.61
C ASP A 349 -17.30 4.85 3.06
N ILE A 350 -17.55 5.73 4.03
CA ILE A 350 -17.34 5.46 5.46
C ILE A 350 -18.23 4.33 6.01
N ILE A 351 -19.36 4.03 5.38
CA ILE A 351 -20.24 2.95 5.84
C ILE A 351 -19.67 1.60 5.40
N SER A 352 -19.11 1.52 4.19
CA SER A 352 -18.49 0.30 3.66
C SER A 352 -17.06 0.09 4.18
N PHE A 353 -16.32 1.17 4.42
CA PHE A 353 -14.91 1.17 4.84
C PHE A 353 -14.73 2.09 6.05
N GLN A 354 -14.93 1.53 7.24
CA GLN A 354 -15.11 2.24 8.51
C GLN A 354 -13.80 2.63 9.20
N ASN A 355 -12.71 1.92 8.89
CA ASN A 355 -11.34 2.20 9.30
C ASN A 355 -10.38 1.76 8.18
N ALA A 356 -9.15 2.24 8.21
CA ALA A 356 -8.13 1.89 7.21
C ALA A 356 -6.76 1.70 7.86
N TRP A 357 -5.93 0.81 7.31
CA TRP A 357 -4.58 0.57 7.78
C TRP A 357 -3.62 0.27 6.64
N SER A 358 -2.73 1.21 6.37
CA SER A 358 -1.76 1.09 5.29
C SER A 358 -0.53 0.30 5.69
N ALA A 359 0.02 -0.37 4.68
CA ALA A 359 1.31 -1.02 4.70
C ALA A 359 2.10 -0.70 3.42
N ALA A 360 3.42 -0.82 3.50
CA ALA A 360 4.30 -0.73 2.35
C ALA A 360 5.42 -1.77 2.41
N SER A 361 5.83 -2.29 1.25
CA SER A 361 7.05 -3.06 1.08
C SER A 361 7.73 -2.66 -0.24
N ILE A 362 9.00 -3.02 -0.40
CA ILE A 362 9.72 -2.83 -1.65
C ILE A 362 10.07 -4.19 -2.23
N THR A 363 9.79 -4.37 -3.51
CA THR A 363 10.28 -5.48 -4.31
C THR A 363 11.30 -4.97 -5.33
N ARG A 364 12.57 -5.29 -5.12
CA ARG A 364 13.68 -4.92 -6.00
C ARG A 364 13.85 -5.91 -7.14
N ASN A 365 14.15 -5.39 -8.32
CA ASN A 365 14.36 -6.09 -9.59
C ASN A 365 13.08 -6.74 -10.18
N LEU A 366 11.90 -6.37 -9.71
CA LEU A 366 10.65 -6.92 -10.24
C LEU A 366 10.48 -6.58 -11.72
N GLU A 367 10.71 -5.31 -12.06
CA GLU A 367 10.37 -4.71 -13.35
C GLU A 367 11.62 -4.16 -14.04
N LEU A 368 12.51 -5.06 -14.48
CA LEU A 368 13.77 -4.66 -15.11
C LEU A 368 13.61 -4.33 -16.60
N VAL A 369 12.82 -5.12 -17.34
CA VAL A 369 12.68 -4.99 -18.80
C VAL A 369 11.24 -5.30 -19.21
N SER A 370 10.68 -4.47 -20.09
CA SER A 370 9.38 -4.70 -20.71
C SER A 370 9.52 -5.25 -22.13
N ASN A 371 8.51 -5.98 -22.60
CA ASN A 371 8.40 -6.39 -24.00
C ASN A 371 7.89 -5.23 -24.90
N SER A 372 7.74 -5.48 -26.20
CA SER A 372 7.24 -4.51 -27.18
C SER A 372 5.83 -3.99 -26.88
N ASP A 373 5.04 -4.77 -26.15
CA ASP A 373 3.65 -4.46 -25.81
C ASP A 373 3.53 -3.70 -24.48
N GLY A 374 4.67 -3.38 -23.85
CA GLY A 374 4.74 -2.67 -22.57
C GLY A 374 4.55 -3.57 -21.34
N ASN A 375 4.46 -4.90 -21.51
CA ASN A 375 4.34 -5.84 -20.39
C ASN A 375 5.72 -6.19 -19.83
N TRP A 376 5.85 -6.24 -18.51
CA TRP A 376 7.08 -6.63 -17.84
C TRP A 376 7.43 -8.09 -18.11
N LEU A 377 8.70 -8.34 -18.45
CA LEU A 377 9.26 -9.68 -18.55
C LEU A 377 9.54 -10.22 -17.14
N SER A 378 9.27 -11.49 -16.92
CA SER A 378 9.48 -12.12 -15.61
C SER A 378 10.98 -12.17 -15.25
N THR A 379 11.36 -11.50 -14.18
CA THR A 379 12.69 -11.63 -13.59
C THR A 379 12.83 -12.97 -12.88
N ASN A 380 14.01 -13.59 -13.00
CA ASN A 380 14.32 -14.81 -12.26
C ASN A 380 14.21 -14.54 -10.75
N GLN A 381 13.37 -15.34 -10.09
CA GLN A 381 13.03 -15.23 -8.66
C GLN A 381 14.26 -15.16 -7.73
N ARG A 382 15.42 -15.72 -8.12
CA ARG A 382 16.68 -15.62 -7.34
C ARG A 382 17.27 -14.21 -7.28
N PHE A 383 16.81 -13.30 -8.13
CA PHE A 383 17.22 -11.90 -8.18
C PHE A 383 16.15 -10.95 -7.65
N LEU A 384 15.01 -11.47 -7.17
CA LEU A 384 13.99 -10.65 -6.52
C LEU A 384 14.29 -10.54 -5.03
N TYR A 385 14.35 -9.30 -4.53
CA TYR A 385 14.55 -9.02 -3.12
C TYR A 385 13.37 -8.22 -2.60
N LYS A 386 12.62 -8.80 -1.66
CA LYS A 386 11.45 -8.15 -1.06
C LYS A 386 11.72 -7.81 0.40
N THR A 387 11.41 -6.58 0.80
CA THR A 387 11.49 -6.15 2.21
C THR A 387 10.34 -6.74 3.02
N PRO A 388 10.44 -6.80 4.36
CA PRO A 388 9.26 -6.98 5.20
C PRO A 388 8.22 -5.88 4.92
N VAL A 389 6.97 -6.18 5.26
CA VAL A 389 5.87 -5.23 5.19
C VAL A 389 5.93 -4.30 6.40
N VAL A 390 5.96 -3.00 6.14
CA VAL A 390 5.98 -1.94 7.17
C VAL A 390 4.58 -1.35 7.29
N ARG A 391 4.06 -1.25 8.52
CA ARG A 391 2.68 -0.78 8.81
C ARG A 391 2.67 0.32 9.87
N PHE A 392 1.64 1.17 9.83
CA PHE A 392 1.44 2.17 10.88
C PHE A 392 1.21 1.48 12.23
N TYR A 393 1.58 2.13 13.33
CA TYR A 393 1.37 1.53 14.66
C TYR A 393 -0.12 1.34 14.98
N ASN A 394 -0.97 2.28 14.58
CA ASN A 394 -2.42 2.23 14.77
C ASN A 394 -3.15 2.24 13.42
N GLN A 395 -4.33 1.65 13.36
CA GLN A 395 -5.30 1.89 12.30
C GLN A 395 -5.86 3.32 12.36
N LEU A 396 -6.26 3.87 11.21
CA LEU A 396 -6.93 5.15 11.11
C LEU A 396 -8.44 5.00 11.28
N ASN A 397 -9.01 5.78 12.19
CA ASN A 397 -10.46 5.96 12.33
C ASN A 397 -10.84 7.36 11.81
N PRO A 398 -11.66 7.51 10.75
CA PRO A 398 -11.87 8.80 10.07
C PRO A 398 -12.61 9.87 10.88
N LEU A 399 -13.48 9.48 11.82
CA LEU A 399 -14.22 10.38 12.72
C LEU A 399 -14.91 11.57 12.01
N LEU A 400 -15.60 11.30 10.91
CA LEU A 400 -16.20 12.31 10.04
C LEU A 400 -17.29 13.11 10.78
N ALA A 401 -17.30 14.42 10.61
CA ALA A 401 -18.30 15.29 11.21
C ALA A 401 -18.74 16.39 10.24
N SER A 402 -19.93 16.26 9.67
CA SER A 402 -20.53 17.29 8.83
C SER A 402 -21.11 18.41 9.69
N THR A 403 -20.80 19.66 9.35
CA THR A 403 -21.43 20.85 9.94
C THR A 403 -22.61 21.35 9.10
N ASP A 404 -22.70 20.97 7.83
CA ASP A 404 -23.81 21.30 6.96
C ASP A 404 -25.07 20.53 7.35
N VAL A 405 -26.20 21.24 7.38
CA VAL A 405 -27.51 20.67 7.71
C VAL A 405 -28.14 20.07 6.45
N ILE A 406 -28.43 18.77 6.48
CA ILE A 406 -29.12 18.06 5.41
C ILE A 406 -30.63 18.12 5.67
N GLU A 407 -31.39 18.61 4.69
CA GLU A 407 -32.85 18.65 4.76
C GLU A 407 -33.44 17.28 4.39
N ILE A 408 -34.01 16.59 5.39
CA ILE A 408 -34.57 15.23 5.23
C ILE A 408 -35.68 15.22 4.17
N ALA A 409 -36.50 16.28 4.12
CA ALA A 409 -37.61 16.38 3.16
C ALA A 409 -37.17 16.39 1.69
N LYS A 410 -35.89 16.64 1.39
CA LYS A 410 -35.35 16.64 0.02
C LYS A 410 -34.73 15.30 -0.38
N ILE A 411 -34.57 14.36 0.56
CA ILE A 411 -33.96 13.06 0.30
C ILE A 411 -34.87 12.24 -0.63
N LYS A 412 -34.27 11.63 -1.67
CA LYS A 412 -34.98 10.91 -2.75
C LYS A 412 -36.05 11.72 -3.49
N SER A 413 -35.97 13.06 -3.41
CA SER A 413 -36.87 13.94 -4.15
C SER A 413 -36.36 14.23 -5.56
N GLU A 414 -37.26 14.19 -6.53
CA GLU A 414 -36.99 14.68 -7.88
C GLU A 414 -36.67 16.19 -7.83
N ASN A 415 -35.52 16.58 -8.39
CA ASN A 415 -35.02 17.96 -8.42
C ASN A 415 -34.72 18.58 -7.04
N GLN A 416 -34.47 17.78 -5.99
CA GLN A 416 -34.15 18.25 -4.63
C GLN A 416 -35.20 19.20 -4.01
N ARG A 417 -36.48 19.06 -4.40
CA ARG A 417 -37.58 19.82 -3.78
C ARG A 417 -38.03 19.16 -2.49
N ALA A 418 -38.42 19.93 -1.48
CA ALA A 418 -38.98 19.36 -0.25
C ALA A 418 -40.29 18.61 -0.57
N GLN A 419 -40.43 17.39 -0.07
CA GLN A 419 -41.60 16.54 -0.21
C GLN A 419 -42.41 16.53 1.09
N THR A 420 -43.73 16.43 0.97
CA THR A 420 -44.63 16.21 2.10
C THR A 420 -44.99 14.74 2.19
N LEU A 421 -44.48 14.04 3.21
CA LEU A 421 -44.62 12.59 3.41
C LEU A 421 -44.92 12.27 4.88
N PRO A 422 -45.42 11.06 5.21
CA PRO A 422 -45.46 10.59 6.59
C PRO A 422 -44.07 10.59 7.24
N LEU A 423 -43.99 10.87 8.54
CA LEU A 423 -42.72 10.96 9.28
C LEU A 423 -41.85 9.70 9.11
N GLU A 424 -42.49 8.54 9.14
CA GLU A 424 -41.81 7.25 8.98
C GLU A 424 -41.16 7.12 7.60
N ASN A 425 -41.82 7.58 6.53
CA ASN A 425 -41.30 7.53 5.18
C ASN A 425 -40.09 8.47 4.99
N HIS A 426 -40.12 9.65 5.60
CA HIS A 426 -38.97 10.57 5.60
C HIS A 426 -37.73 9.93 6.22
N LEU A 427 -37.90 9.26 7.36
CA LEU A 427 -36.81 8.61 8.06
C LEU A 427 -36.37 7.32 7.35
N ALA A 428 -37.29 6.54 6.79
CA ALA A 428 -36.96 5.39 5.95
C ALA A 428 -36.13 5.81 4.73
N ASN A 429 -36.46 6.92 4.07
CA ASN A 429 -35.68 7.47 2.97
C ASN A 429 -34.27 7.86 3.40
N LEU A 430 -34.12 8.53 4.55
CA LEU A 430 -32.83 8.88 5.14
C LEU A 430 -31.95 7.64 5.36
N PHE A 431 -32.46 6.62 6.06
CA PHE A 431 -31.68 5.42 6.38
C PHE A 431 -31.43 4.54 5.16
N SER A 432 -32.34 4.52 4.19
CA SER A 432 -32.10 3.84 2.91
C SER A 432 -30.97 4.49 2.12
N GLU A 433 -30.87 5.83 2.08
CA GLU A 433 -29.71 6.51 1.47
C GLU A 433 -28.42 6.33 2.29
N LEU A 434 -28.54 6.29 3.62
CA LEU A 434 -27.40 6.05 4.50
C LEU A 434 -26.80 4.65 4.30
N MET A 435 -27.64 3.63 4.09
CA MET A 435 -27.23 2.25 3.89
C MET A 435 -27.04 1.87 2.42
N ASN A 436 -27.25 2.81 1.49
CA ASN A 436 -27.13 2.53 0.06
C ASN A 436 -25.72 2.00 -0.27
N ARG A 437 -25.62 0.89 -1.02
CA ARG A 437 -24.36 0.18 -1.36
C ARG A 437 -23.57 -0.38 -0.17
N SER A 438 -24.17 -0.45 1.01
CA SER A 438 -23.60 -1.15 2.16
C SER A 438 -24.05 -2.61 2.18
N ASN A 439 -23.14 -3.52 2.53
CA ASN A 439 -23.45 -4.92 2.79
C ASN A 439 -23.59 -5.23 4.29
N LEU A 440 -23.62 -4.20 5.15
CA LEU A 440 -23.69 -4.38 6.59
C LEU A 440 -25.05 -4.93 7.01
N ALA A 441 -25.05 -6.02 7.79
CA ALA A 441 -26.25 -6.59 8.37
C ALA A 441 -26.88 -5.69 9.46
N GLU A 442 -26.06 -4.87 10.13
CA GLU A 442 -26.51 -3.95 11.16
C GLU A 442 -25.70 -2.66 11.21
N ILE A 443 -26.32 -1.60 11.73
CA ILE A 443 -25.72 -0.29 11.95
C ILE A 443 -25.90 0.15 13.41
N PHE A 444 -24.87 0.77 13.97
CA PHE A 444 -24.88 1.33 15.32
C PHE A 444 -25.05 2.83 15.23
N PHE A 445 -26.11 3.38 15.84
CA PHE A 445 -26.27 4.82 15.89
C PHE A 445 -26.93 5.31 17.17
N LYS A 446 -26.77 6.61 17.39
CA LYS A 446 -27.43 7.42 18.40
C LYS A 446 -28.09 8.61 17.70
N VAL A 447 -29.28 8.99 18.16
CA VAL A 447 -29.98 10.18 17.69
C VAL A 447 -30.25 11.13 18.85
N GLU A 448 -29.97 12.40 18.61
CA GLU A 448 -30.48 13.52 19.40
C GLU A 448 -31.45 14.30 18.53
N SER A 449 -32.63 14.63 19.05
CA SER A 449 -33.65 15.43 18.36
C SER A 449 -34.04 16.62 19.24
N GLU A 450 -34.04 17.79 18.62
CA GLU A 450 -34.51 19.04 19.18
C GLU A 450 -35.60 19.62 18.27
N TYR A 451 -36.58 20.29 18.85
CA TYR A 451 -37.60 21.03 18.11
C TYR A 451 -37.22 22.51 18.11
N GLN A 452 -37.00 23.08 16.94
CA GLN A 452 -36.70 24.50 16.77
C GLN A 452 -37.92 25.24 16.23
N TYR A 453 -38.21 26.39 16.80
CA TYR A 453 -39.19 27.34 16.27
C TYR A 453 -38.77 28.78 16.49
N SER A 454 -39.26 29.67 15.63
CA SER A 454 -39.00 31.11 15.72
C SER A 454 -40.10 31.80 16.51
N LEU A 455 -39.72 32.65 17.47
CA LEU A 455 -40.67 33.47 18.21
C LEU A 455 -41.34 34.52 17.29
N PRO A 456 -42.67 34.70 17.38
CA PRO A 456 -43.44 35.62 16.53
C PRO A 456 -42.93 37.07 16.52
N ASN A 457 -42.39 37.55 17.64
CA ASN A 457 -42.17 38.99 17.86
C ASN A 457 -40.74 39.46 17.53
N ASN A 458 -39.75 38.56 17.52
CA ASN A 458 -38.34 38.93 17.35
C ASN A 458 -37.56 37.98 16.44
N GLY A 459 -38.19 36.93 15.89
CA GLY A 459 -37.53 35.95 15.03
C GLY A 459 -36.45 35.11 15.74
N MET A 460 -36.34 35.20 17.06
CA MET A 460 -35.38 34.42 17.84
C MET A 460 -35.77 32.93 17.77
N ASN A 461 -34.80 32.09 17.44
CA ASN A 461 -34.99 30.64 17.42
C ASN A 461 -34.85 30.08 18.84
N LEU A 462 -35.89 29.40 19.31
CA LEU A 462 -35.86 28.61 20.53
C LEU A 462 -35.75 27.12 20.18
N THR A 463 -35.03 26.35 20.99
CA THR A 463 -34.93 24.89 20.87
C THR A 463 -35.49 24.20 22.11
N LEU A 464 -36.25 23.14 21.89
CA LEU A 464 -36.79 22.27 22.93
C LEU A 464 -36.26 20.85 22.74
N PRO A 465 -35.79 20.16 23.80
CA PRO A 465 -35.37 18.77 23.67
C PRO A 465 -36.58 17.88 23.36
N VAL A 466 -36.41 16.97 22.40
CA VAL A 466 -37.47 16.04 21.97
C VAL A 466 -37.09 14.62 22.35
N LEU A 467 -35.90 14.18 21.94
CA LEU A 467 -35.47 12.79 22.09
C LEU A 467 -33.95 12.69 22.18
N LEU A 468 -33.48 11.82 23.06
CA LEU A 468 -32.08 11.44 23.18
C LEU A 468 -32.01 9.93 23.33
N THR A 469 -31.32 9.25 22.41
CA THR A 469 -31.08 7.81 22.52
C THR A 469 -29.66 7.52 23.01
N THR A 470 -29.44 6.33 23.53
CA THR A 470 -28.09 5.76 23.65
C THR A 470 -27.68 5.14 22.31
N VAL A 471 -26.42 4.72 22.18
CA VAL A 471 -25.98 3.92 21.04
C VAL A 471 -26.73 2.59 21.05
N LYS A 472 -27.36 2.24 19.93
CA LYS A 472 -28.11 1.01 19.76
C LYS A 472 -27.83 0.42 18.37
N SER A 473 -27.83 -0.90 18.26
CA SER A 473 -27.75 -1.59 16.98
C SER A 473 -29.13 -1.71 16.35
N TYR A 474 -29.16 -1.55 15.03
CA TYR A 474 -30.36 -1.69 14.22
C TYR A 474 -30.04 -2.62 13.06
N LYS A 475 -30.74 -3.76 13.02
CA LYS A 475 -30.56 -4.77 11.99
C LYS A 475 -31.39 -4.44 10.76
N GLN A 476 -30.84 -4.71 9.59
CA GLN A 476 -31.61 -4.74 8.37
C GLN A 476 -32.52 -5.97 8.35
N ASP A 477 -33.76 -5.80 7.89
CA ASP A 477 -34.63 -6.93 7.57
C ASP A 477 -34.24 -7.57 6.22
N SER A 478 -34.95 -8.63 5.83
CA SER A 478 -34.69 -9.33 4.56
C SER A 478 -34.91 -8.46 3.30
N SER A 479 -35.52 -7.29 3.44
CA SER A 479 -35.67 -6.29 2.37
C SER A 479 -34.56 -5.23 2.36
N GLY A 480 -33.61 -5.29 3.30
CA GLY A 480 -32.57 -4.27 3.50
C GLY A 480 -33.07 -3.03 4.26
N SER A 481 -34.27 -3.07 4.84
CA SER A 481 -34.88 -1.94 5.55
C SER A 481 -34.62 -1.99 7.05
N ILE A 482 -34.58 -0.81 7.69
CA ILE A 482 -34.43 -0.68 9.14
C ILE A 482 -35.77 -0.21 9.73
N SER A 483 -36.28 -0.93 10.74
CA SER A 483 -37.48 -0.50 11.46
C SER A 483 -37.17 0.67 12.39
N LEU A 484 -37.86 1.80 12.18
CA LEU A 484 -37.69 3.05 12.93
C LEU A 484 -38.92 3.42 13.77
N SER A 485 -39.82 2.46 13.99
CA SER A 485 -41.11 2.67 14.66
C SER A 485 -40.97 3.23 16.08
N GLU A 486 -39.96 2.80 16.84
CA GLU A 486 -39.65 3.33 18.18
C GLU A 486 -39.36 4.84 18.11
N PHE A 487 -38.57 5.26 17.12
CA PHE A 487 -38.14 6.64 16.94
C PHE A 487 -39.29 7.51 16.42
N THR A 488 -40.04 7.05 15.42
CA THR A 488 -41.19 7.77 14.87
C THR A 488 -42.29 7.95 15.92
N ASN A 489 -42.58 6.91 16.71
CA ASN A 489 -43.57 6.97 17.78
C ASN A 489 -43.15 7.93 18.89
N ALA A 490 -41.87 7.95 19.27
CA ALA A 490 -41.37 8.89 20.27
C ALA A 490 -41.52 10.35 19.82
N LEU A 491 -41.16 10.67 18.57
CA LEU A 491 -41.32 12.01 18.00
C LEU A 491 -42.80 12.43 17.93
N LYS A 492 -43.68 11.55 17.44
CA LYS A 492 -45.13 11.79 17.38
C LYS A 492 -45.74 12.00 18.76
N THR A 493 -45.37 11.16 19.73
CA THR A 493 -45.84 11.26 21.12
C THR A 493 -45.43 12.58 21.75
N TRP A 494 -44.17 12.98 21.58
CA TRP A 494 -43.70 14.27 22.08
C TRP A 494 -44.48 15.41 21.44
N PHE A 495 -44.66 15.41 20.11
CA PHE A 495 -45.38 16.47 19.40
C PHE A 495 -46.83 16.62 19.89
N ASN A 496 -47.55 15.49 20.02
CA ASN A 496 -48.95 15.46 20.44
C ASN A 496 -49.14 15.88 21.90
N ASN A 497 -48.17 15.59 22.77
CA ASN A 497 -48.21 15.93 24.19
C ASN A 497 -47.78 17.39 24.44
N ALA A 498 -46.67 17.81 23.82
CA ALA A 498 -46.13 19.16 24.00
C ALA A 498 -46.98 20.21 23.29
N LYS A 499 -47.71 19.84 22.23
CA LYS A 499 -48.51 20.72 21.37
C LYS A 499 -47.77 22.04 21.07
N PRO A 500 -46.54 21.96 20.54
CA PRO A 500 -45.78 23.17 20.26
C PRO A 500 -46.61 24.04 19.31
N MET A 501 -46.80 25.32 19.63
CA MET A 501 -47.76 26.20 18.96
C MET A 501 -47.66 26.08 17.43
N VAL A 502 -48.59 25.39 16.76
CA VAL A 502 -48.51 25.15 15.30
C VAL A 502 -49.18 26.29 14.53
N ARG A 503 -50.21 26.91 15.11
CA ARG A 503 -50.98 28.00 14.52
C ARG A 503 -51.67 28.82 15.61
N VAL A 504 -51.37 30.12 15.67
CA VAL A 504 -52.28 31.12 16.23
C VAL A 504 -52.83 31.90 15.04
N GLU A 505 -54.05 32.45 15.11
CA GLU A 505 -54.79 33.05 13.98
C GLU A 505 -54.05 34.12 13.14
N GLN A 506 -52.85 34.55 13.57
CA GLN A 506 -51.97 35.47 12.84
C GLN A 506 -50.52 34.99 12.68
N PHE A 507 -50.17 33.77 13.15
CA PHE A 507 -48.83 33.21 13.11
C PHE A 507 -48.84 31.70 12.79
N THR A 508 -48.30 31.34 11.62
CA THR A 508 -47.94 29.96 11.31
C THR A 508 -46.55 29.69 11.86
N ASN A 509 -46.43 28.78 12.81
CA ASN A 509 -45.11 28.43 13.32
C ASN A 509 -44.40 27.52 12.32
N LYS A 510 -43.30 28.01 11.74
CA LYS A 510 -42.41 27.25 10.85
C LYS A 510 -41.46 26.36 11.65
N GLY A 511 -42.03 25.57 12.57
CA GLY A 511 -41.26 24.67 13.41
C GLY A 511 -40.59 23.58 12.60
N LYS A 512 -39.46 23.08 13.10
CA LYS A 512 -38.73 21.95 12.51
C LYS A 512 -38.07 21.10 13.57
N TYR A 513 -37.94 19.81 13.29
CA TYR A 513 -37.01 18.96 14.01
C TYR A 513 -35.59 19.21 13.50
N LEU A 514 -34.65 19.27 14.44
CA LEU A 514 -33.21 19.23 14.21
C LEU A 514 -32.69 17.92 14.79
N PHE A 515 -31.95 17.16 14.00
CA PHE A 515 -31.36 15.90 14.43
C PHE A 515 -29.85 15.97 14.41
N LYS A 516 -29.23 15.42 15.46
CA LYS A 516 -27.82 15.06 15.49
C LYS A 516 -27.74 13.54 15.42
N LEU A 517 -27.38 13.01 14.26
CA LEU A 517 -27.21 11.58 14.04
C LEU A 517 -25.73 11.24 14.19
N SER A 518 -25.39 10.39 15.16
CA SER A 518 -24.03 9.87 15.36
C SER A 518 -24.02 8.38 15.03
N ILE A 519 -23.24 7.99 14.03
CA ILE A 519 -23.09 6.61 13.57
C ILE A 519 -21.75 6.09 14.06
N PHE A 520 -21.73 4.86 14.54
CA PHE A 520 -20.58 4.19 15.14
C PHE A 520 -20.14 3.01 14.28
N SER A 521 -18.85 2.70 14.36
CA SER A 521 -18.28 1.57 13.64
C SER A 521 -18.69 0.25 14.28
N ASN A 522 -18.89 -0.78 13.45
CA ASN A 522 -19.07 -2.18 13.85
C ASN A 522 -17.79 -2.75 14.48
N PHE A 523 -16.62 -2.15 14.19
CA PHE A 523 -15.31 -2.56 14.70
C PHE A 523 -14.89 -1.77 15.95
N ASN A 524 -15.46 -0.58 16.17
CA ASN A 524 -15.22 0.25 17.35
C ASN A 524 -16.44 1.13 17.70
N THR A 525 -17.18 0.73 18.73
CA THR A 525 -18.38 1.47 19.17
C THR A 525 -18.09 2.58 20.19
N LYS A 526 -16.83 2.82 20.56
CA LYS A 526 -16.46 3.85 21.55
C LYS A 526 -16.51 5.27 20.99
N VAL A 527 -16.29 5.42 19.69
CA VAL A 527 -16.24 6.72 19.01
C VAL A 527 -17.10 6.70 17.75
N PRO A 528 -17.86 7.78 17.48
CA PRO A 528 -18.67 7.86 16.26
C PRO A 528 -17.78 8.07 15.03
N MET A 529 -18.01 7.29 13.99
CA MET A 529 -17.29 7.37 12.71
C MET A 529 -17.89 8.42 11.77
N LEU A 530 -19.18 8.74 11.91
CA LEU A 530 -19.86 9.76 11.11
C LEU A 530 -20.89 10.51 11.99
N LYS A 531 -20.82 11.85 11.97
CA LYS A 531 -21.82 12.73 12.57
C LYS A 531 -22.49 13.58 11.50
N LEU A 532 -23.83 13.58 11.51
CA LEU A 532 -24.66 14.34 10.58
C LEU A 532 -25.59 15.29 11.34
N MET A 533 -25.72 16.51 10.82
CA MET A 533 -26.75 17.47 11.22
C MET A 533 -27.89 17.39 10.20
N LEU A 534 -29.10 17.15 10.66
CA LEU A 534 -30.27 16.97 9.80
C LEU A 534 -31.41 17.89 10.24
N SER A 535 -32.29 18.24 9.31
CA SER A 535 -33.51 18.97 9.64
C SER A 535 -34.74 18.47 8.89
N LEU A 536 -35.91 18.57 9.53
CA LEU A 536 -37.20 18.23 8.94
C LEU A 536 -38.26 19.22 9.41
N ALA A 537 -38.74 20.06 8.49
CA ALA A 537 -39.81 21.01 8.79
C ALA A 537 -41.14 20.28 9.03
N ILE A 538 -41.93 20.75 10.00
CA ILE A 538 -43.21 20.13 10.35
C ILE A 538 -44.21 20.20 9.19
N GLU A 539 -44.19 21.27 8.40
CA GLU A 539 -45.05 21.42 7.21
C GLU A 539 -44.80 20.35 6.13
N ASN A 540 -43.65 19.68 6.18
CA ASN A 540 -43.31 18.58 5.28
C ASN A 540 -43.74 17.21 5.82
N ILE A 541 -44.37 17.15 6.99
CA ILE A 541 -44.81 15.90 7.61
C ILE A 541 -46.33 15.79 7.53
N SER A 542 -46.84 14.83 6.74
CA SER A 542 -48.28 14.73 6.44
C SER A 542 -49.13 14.16 7.57
N ASP A 543 -48.51 13.45 8.51
CA ASP A 543 -49.17 12.71 9.59
C ASP A 543 -48.83 13.25 10.99
N LEU A 544 -48.38 14.51 11.06
CA LEU A 544 -48.31 15.30 12.28
C LEU A 544 -49.38 16.40 12.23
N GLY A 545 -50.42 16.22 13.02
CA GLY A 545 -51.60 17.09 13.07
C GLY A 545 -52.54 16.66 14.18
#